data_AF-A0A094AZ44-F1
#
_entry.id   AF-A0A094AZ44-F1
#
_cell.length_a   1.000
_cell.length_b   1.000
_cell.length_c   1.000
_cell.angle_alpha   90.00
_cell.angle_beta   90.00
_cell.angle_gamma   90.00
#
_symmetry.space_group_name_H-M   'P 1'
#
loop_
_entity.id
_entity.type
_entity.pdbx_description
1 polymer ?
#
loop_
_entity_poly.entity_id
_entity_poly.type
_entity_poly.pdbx_seq_one_letter_code
_entity_poly.pdbx_strand_id
1 'polypeptide(L)'
;MDGTWTVKQASVTLITYPLGWNMNERQAQNDMTYYSAKNSPDGPAMTWSMFAINEAQLQEQGCAAYTYLQRGSYPYIRAPFFQLSEQVSDDWHTNQGTHPAFPFLTGYGGIRAPFFQLSEQVSDDWHTNQGTHPAFPFLTGYGGYLQVLTHGFTGFRAQEDAFFMDPMMVPQIPEGIKIKGLKYQGSVFDIKIGLENSTITRKRGSGSVFDIEIGLENSTITRKRGSGASVPGTLSPIIVRIGGKAYKQGDYPLAIGESLTLPTRRPDLNGTVIAGNLAQCRPISSEDKWVPGSIPQAAVDGSNATTWQPLTPQLAFLTIDLGKPCSMSTDII
;
A
#
# COMPACT_ATOMS: atom_id res chain seq x y z
N MET A 1 -12.38 -33.02 -4.36
CA MET A 1 -11.37 -32.07 -4.86
C MET A 1 -10.05 -32.46 -4.22
N ASP A 2 -8.96 -32.52 -4.98
CA ASP A 2 -7.64 -33.01 -4.55
C ASP A 2 -6.86 -32.04 -3.63
N GLY A 3 -7.35 -30.81 -3.42
CA GLY A 3 -6.69 -29.80 -2.60
C GLY A 3 -5.60 -28.99 -3.32
N THR A 4 -5.35 -29.28 -4.60
CA THR A 4 -4.34 -28.60 -5.44
C THR A 4 -4.96 -27.47 -6.27
N TRP A 5 -5.40 -26.42 -5.57
CA TRP A 5 -5.95 -25.20 -6.19
C TRP A 5 -5.09 -23.99 -5.86
N THR A 6 -4.87 -23.14 -6.86
CA THR A 6 -4.16 -21.87 -6.78
C THR A 6 -5.12 -20.74 -7.07
N VAL A 7 -5.10 -19.68 -6.26
CA VAL A 7 -6.01 -18.54 -6.38
C VAL A 7 -5.36 -17.46 -7.24
N LYS A 8 -6.01 -17.02 -8.34
CA LYS A 8 -5.46 -15.97 -9.21
C LYS A 8 -5.29 -14.63 -8.50
N GLN A 9 -6.25 -14.24 -7.64
CA GLN A 9 -6.32 -12.89 -7.06
C GLN A 9 -6.98 -12.87 -5.67
N ALA A 10 -7.00 -11.72 -4.99
CA ALA A 10 -7.68 -11.59 -3.69
C ALA A 10 -9.15 -12.06 -3.77
N SER A 11 -9.58 -12.84 -2.76
CA SER A 11 -10.92 -13.44 -2.71
C SER A 11 -11.48 -13.42 -1.28
N VAL A 12 -11.08 -14.36 -0.41
CA VAL A 12 -11.53 -14.37 1.00
C VAL A 12 -11.04 -13.14 1.77
N THR A 13 -9.86 -12.63 1.43
CA THR A 13 -9.34 -11.36 1.96
C THR A 13 -10.22 -10.15 1.65
N LEU A 14 -11.09 -10.22 0.62
CA LEU A 14 -12.06 -9.16 0.30
C LEU A 14 -13.20 -9.02 1.34
N ILE A 15 -13.41 -10.05 2.16
CA ILE A 15 -14.40 -10.05 3.26
C ILE A 15 -13.95 -9.10 4.39
N THR A 16 -12.65 -9.03 4.66
CA THR A 16 -12.07 -8.11 5.66
C THR A 16 -11.99 -6.68 5.11
N TYR A 17 -11.48 -6.51 3.88
CA TYR A 17 -11.51 -5.25 3.15
C TYR A 17 -11.62 -5.52 1.65
N PRO A 18 -12.57 -4.92 0.90
CA PRO A 18 -13.34 -3.73 1.30
C PRO A 18 -14.66 -3.99 2.02
N LEU A 19 -15.14 -5.23 2.11
CA LEU A 19 -16.49 -5.51 2.66
C LEU A 19 -16.63 -5.11 4.15
N GLY A 20 -15.56 -5.17 4.94
CA GLY A 20 -15.59 -4.77 6.35
C GLY A 20 -16.52 -5.64 7.20
N TRP A 21 -16.72 -6.91 6.82
CA TRP A 21 -17.60 -7.81 7.57
C TRP A 21 -17.04 -8.04 8.98
N ASN A 22 -17.92 -8.06 9.98
CA ASN A 22 -17.55 -8.25 11.38
C ASN A 22 -17.17 -9.73 11.65
N MET A 23 -15.99 -10.11 11.17
CA MET A 23 -15.35 -11.39 11.41
C MET A 23 -14.51 -11.33 12.69
N ASN A 24 -14.35 -12.46 13.37
CA ASN A 24 -13.34 -12.60 14.43
C ASN A 24 -11.95 -12.29 13.85
N GLU A 25 -11.22 -11.32 14.44
CA GLU A 25 -9.89 -10.91 13.98
C GLU A 25 -8.92 -12.10 13.84
N ARG A 26 -8.98 -13.08 14.74
CA ARG A 26 -8.12 -14.28 14.66
C ARG A 26 -8.46 -15.16 13.45
N GLN A 27 -9.73 -15.17 13.04
CA GLN A 27 -10.12 -15.84 11.80
C GLN A 27 -9.60 -15.05 10.59
N ALA A 28 -9.72 -13.72 10.59
CA ALA A 28 -9.21 -12.88 9.51
C ALA A 28 -7.67 -13.00 9.37
N GLN A 29 -6.93 -13.08 10.48
CA GLN A 29 -5.49 -13.37 10.51
C GLN A 29 -5.18 -14.78 9.94
N ASN A 30 -5.92 -15.81 10.36
CA ASN A 30 -5.74 -17.16 9.82
C ASN A 30 -6.02 -17.22 8.30
N ASP A 31 -7.06 -16.52 7.83
CA ASP A 31 -7.39 -16.41 6.41
C ASP A 31 -6.25 -15.67 5.66
N MET A 32 -5.71 -14.58 6.22
CA MET A 32 -4.55 -13.89 5.65
C MET A 32 -3.34 -14.83 5.49
N THR A 33 -2.96 -15.57 6.52
CA THR A 33 -1.86 -16.55 6.45
C THR A 33 -2.14 -17.70 5.47
N TYR A 34 -3.37 -18.22 5.43
CA TYR A 34 -3.71 -19.34 4.54
C TYR A 34 -3.76 -18.91 3.07
N TYR A 35 -4.42 -17.79 2.77
CA TYR A 35 -4.65 -17.35 1.39
C TYR A 35 -3.41 -16.71 0.77
N SER A 36 -2.51 -16.08 1.54
CA SER A 36 -1.25 -15.54 0.97
C SER A 36 -0.39 -16.62 0.31
N ALA A 37 -0.39 -17.83 0.88
CA ALA A 37 0.32 -19.01 0.38
C ALA A 37 -0.43 -19.76 -0.73
N LYS A 38 -1.74 -19.52 -0.89
CA LYS A 38 -2.58 -20.08 -1.97
C LYS A 38 -2.75 -19.15 -3.17
N ASN A 39 -2.51 -17.85 -2.98
CA ASN A 39 -2.52 -16.88 -4.06
C ASN A 39 -1.28 -17.04 -4.94
N SER A 40 -1.48 -17.05 -6.26
CA SER A 40 -0.41 -17.13 -7.24
C SER A 40 0.60 -15.98 -7.04
N PRO A 41 1.92 -16.25 -7.01
CA PRO A 41 2.94 -15.19 -7.00
C PRO A 41 2.78 -14.22 -8.16
N ASP A 42 2.38 -14.72 -9.33
CA ASP A 42 2.12 -13.98 -10.57
C ASP A 42 0.70 -13.37 -10.64
N GLY A 43 -0.04 -13.38 -9.52
CA GLY A 43 -1.34 -12.72 -9.40
C GLY A 43 -1.24 -11.19 -9.60
N PRO A 44 -2.36 -10.50 -9.89
CA PRO A 44 -2.34 -9.08 -10.21
C PRO A 44 -2.04 -8.21 -8.99
N ALA A 45 -1.38 -7.07 -9.20
CA ALA A 45 -0.90 -6.13 -8.16
C ALA A 45 -1.94 -5.74 -7.09
N MET A 46 -3.21 -5.63 -7.49
CA MET A 46 -4.32 -5.31 -6.59
C MET A 46 -4.50 -6.35 -5.47
N THR A 47 -4.13 -7.61 -5.71
CA THR A 47 -4.17 -8.69 -4.72
C THR A 47 -3.36 -8.31 -3.49
N TRP A 48 -2.07 -8.06 -3.69
CA TRP A 48 -1.14 -7.74 -2.62
C TRP A 48 -1.42 -6.38 -1.98
N SER A 49 -2.10 -5.47 -2.69
CA SER A 49 -2.64 -4.25 -2.10
C SER A 49 -3.74 -4.54 -1.05
N MET A 50 -4.66 -5.47 -1.33
CA MET A 50 -5.69 -5.90 -0.35
C MET A 50 -5.05 -6.60 0.85
N PHE A 51 -4.04 -7.45 0.62
CA PHE A 51 -3.26 -8.05 1.71
C PHE A 51 -2.56 -6.96 2.55
N ALA A 52 -1.93 -5.96 1.94
CA ALA A 52 -1.28 -4.87 2.68
C ALA A 52 -2.26 -4.04 3.53
N ILE A 53 -3.48 -3.79 3.03
CA ILE A 53 -4.53 -3.07 3.79
C ILE A 53 -5.04 -3.89 4.97
N ASN A 54 -5.30 -5.19 4.77
CA ASN A 54 -5.72 -6.09 5.84
C ASN A 54 -4.62 -6.28 6.87
N GLU A 55 -3.39 -6.55 6.45
CA GLU A 55 -2.23 -6.77 7.32
C GLU A 55 -1.95 -5.52 8.14
N ALA A 56 -2.02 -4.31 7.57
CA ALA A 56 -1.87 -3.06 8.32
C ALA A 56 -2.85 -2.97 9.50
N GLN A 57 -4.07 -3.47 9.34
CA GLN A 57 -5.11 -3.39 10.35
C GLN A 57 -5.09 -4.59 11.33
N LEU A 58 -4.73 -5.78 10.86
CA LEU A 58 -4.74 -7.03 11.63
C LEU A 58 -3.41 -7.38 12.32
N GLN A 59 -2.27 -6.87 11.84
CA GLN A 59 -0.95 -7.23 12.38
C GLN A 59 -0.79 -6.68 13.81
N GLU A 60 -0.52 -7.58 14.76
CA GLU A 60 -0.22 -7.23 16.15
C GLU A 60 1.27 -7.05 16.40
N GLN A 61 2.11 -7.71 15.61
CA GLN A 61 3.57 -7.70 15.69
C GLN A 61 4.16 -7.61 14.28
N GLY A 62 5.41 -7.16 14.17
CA GLY A 62 6.12 -7.12 12.89
C GLY A 62 5.71 -5.97 11.97
N CYS A 63 5.92 -6.15 10.66
CA CYS A 63 5.81 -5.10 9.65
C CYS A 63 5.43 -5.65 8.26
N ALA A 64 4.81 -6.84 8.19
CA ALA A 64 4.46 -7.52 6.95
C ALA A 64 3.52 -6.71 6.03
N ALA A 65 2.77 -5.75 6.56
CA ALA A 65 2.04 -4.77 5.73
C ALA A 65 2.95 -4.03 4.72
N TYR A 66 4.20 -3.74 5.08
CA TYR A 66 5.19 -3.15 4.17
C TYR A 66 5.67 -4.16 3.12
N THR A 67 5.90 -5.42 3.50
CA THR A 67 6.22 -6.50 2.56
C THR A 67 5.14 -6.66 1.50
N TYR A 68 3.86 -6.67 1.90
CA TYR A 68 2.75 -6.75 0.96
C TYR A 68 2.63 -5.49 0.08
N LEU A 69 2.88 -4.29 0.61
CA LEU A 69 2.95 -3.05 -0.19
C LEU A 69 4.02 -3.13 -1.28
N GLN A 70 5.23 -3.56 -0.91
CA GLN A 70 6.33 -3.77 -1.86
C GLN A 70 5.98 -4.87 -2.87
N ARG A 71 5.43 -6.00 -2.42
CA ARG A 71 4.98 -7.11 -3.27
C ARG A 71 3.89 -6.68 -4.27
N GLY A 72 3.01 -5.75 -3.88
CA GLY A 72 1.97 -5.17 -4.73
C GLY A 72 2.39 -4.01 -5.63
N SER A 73 3.65 -3.61 -5.62
CA SER A 73 4.14 -2.48 -6.42
C SER A 73 5.45 -2.81 -7.16
N TYR A 74 6.50 -3.18 -6.44
CA TYR A 74 7.85 -3.38 -6.98
C TYR A 74 7.91 -4.34 -8.19
N PRO A 75 7.26 -5.52 -8.21
CA PRO A 75 7.32 -6.45 -9.35
C PRO A 75 6.67 -5.92 -10.63
N TYR A 76 5.81 -4.91 -10.53
CA TYR A 76 5.00 -4.39 -11.64
C TYR A 76 5.57 -3.09 -12.23
N ILE A 77 6.56 -2.48 -11.57
CA ILE A 77 7.24 -1.25 -11.98
C ILE A 77 8.05 -1.48 -13.28
N ARG A 78 7.90 -0.58 -14.27
CA ARG A 78 8.58 -0.63 -15.60
C ARG A 78 9.05 0.74 -16.08
N ALA A 79 10.28 0.84 -16.58
CA ALA A 79 10.87 2.02 -17.26
C ALA A 79 10.78 1.87 -18.80
N PRO A 80 11.09 2.89 -19.64
CA PRO A 80 11.44 4.29 -19.34
C PRO A 80 10.43 5.35 -19.85
N PHE A 81 9.34 4.90 -20.51
CA PHE A 81 8.15 5.62 -21.01
C PHE A 81 8.17 6.38 -22.35
N PHE A 82 7.12 6.11 -23.15
CA PHE A 82 6.08 7.09 -23.55
C PHE A 82 4.75 6.35 -23.85
N GLN A 83 3.60 6.92 -23.47
CA GLN A 83 2.26 6.54 -24.00
C GLN A 83 1.34 7.77 -23.82
N LEU A 84 0.47 8.19 -24.76
CA LEU A 84 -0.30 7.49 -25.82
C LEU A 84 -0.28 8.31 -27.19
N SER A 85 -1.09 8.03 -28.26
CA SER A 85 -1.29 8.90 -29.50
C SER A 85 -2.71 8.96 -30.20
N GLU A 86 -3.26 10.12 -30.60
CA GLU A 86 -4.71 10.49 -30.71
C GLU A 86 -5.76 9.73 -31.55
N GLN A 87 -5.48 8.55 -32.09
CA GLN A 87 -6.23 8.06 -33.24
C GLN A 87 -7.17 6.88 -32.94
N VAL A 88 -8.12 6.67 -33.85
CA VAL A 88 -9.28 5.78 -33.67
C VAL A 88 -9.08 4.40 -34.33
N SER A 89 -8.07 4.24 -35.18
CA SER A 89 -7.69 2.96 -35.78
C SER A 89 -6.18 2.78 -35.69
N ASP A 90 -5.74 1.59 -35.28
CA ASP A 90 -4.33 1.19 -35.22
C ASP A 90 -3.80 0.68 -36.58
N ASP A 91 -4.68 0.53 -37.58
CA ASP A 91 -4.28 0.19 -38.94
C ASP A 91 -3.91 1.45 -39.75
N TRP A 92 -2.60 1.54 -39.99
CA TRP A 92 -1.93 2.53 -40.85
C TRP A 92 -2.63 2.82 -42.18
N HIS A 93 -3.26 1.82 -42.80
CA HIS A 93 -3.93 1.96 -44.10
C HIS A 93 -5.33 2.58 -44.01
N THR A 94 -5.90 2.76 -42.82
CA THR A 94 -7.29 3.21 -42.62
C THR A 94 -7.48 4.41 -41.68
N ASN A 95 -6.42 4.87 -40.99
CA ASN A 95 -6.51 5.84 -39.88
C ASN A 95 -6.08 7.29 -40.22
N GLN A 96 -6.29 7.74 -41.46
CA GLN A 96 -5.73 8.99 -42.01
C GLN A 96 -4.19 9.06 -42.02
N GLY A 97 -3.49 7.93 -41.87
CA GLY A 97 -2.02 7.86 -41.94
C GLY A 97 -1.31 8.24 -40.64
N THR A 98 -1.92 7.95 -39.48
CA THR A 98 -1.44 8.35 -38.15
C THR A 98 -1.51 7.15 -37.19
N HIS A 99 -0.39 6.61 -36.68
CA HIS A 99 -0.35 5.19 -36.23
C HIS A 99 -1.37 4.66 -35.16
N PRO A 100 -1.51 5.18 -33.91
CA PRO A 100 -2.01 4.39 -32.74
C PRO A 100 -3.15 5.03 -31.88
N ALA A 101 -3.51 4.44 -30.72
CA ALA A 101 -4.61 4.87 -29.81
C ALA A 101 -4.34 5.97 -28.72
N PHE A 102 -5.28 6.95 -28.58
CA PHE A 102 -5.41 8.06 -27.57
C PHE A 102 -5.80 7.65 -26.13
N PRO A 103 -6.05 8.65 -25.27
CA PRO A 103 -5.36 8.78 -23.98
C PRO A 103 -6.38 8.99 -22.85
N PHE A 104 -5.93 9.66 -21.77
CA PHE A 104 -6.73 10.53 -20.88
C PHE A 104 -7.76 9.79 -20.00
N LEU A 105 -8.22 10.22 -18.81
CA LEU A 105 -7.99 11.36 -17.88
C LEU A 105 -8.46 10.85 -16.48
N THR A 106 -7.98 11.24 -15.29
CA THR A 106 -7.07 12.30 -14.82
C THR A 106 -6.40 11.87 -13.50
N GLY A 107 -5.22 12.41 -13.18
CA GLY A 107 -4.78 12.54 -11.77
C GLY A 107 -4.20 11.29 -11.12
N TYR A 108 -3.02 10.87 -11.56
CA TYR A 108 -2.25 9.80 -10.93
C TYR A 108 -1.65 10.25 -9.57
N GLY A 109 -1.83 9.42 -8.54
CA GLY A 109 -0.87 9.33 -7.44
C GLY A 109 0.34 8.51 -7.89
N GLY A 110 1.55 8.98 -7.59
CA GLY A 110 2.72 8.74 -8.46
C GLY A 110 3.72 7.64 -8.07
N ILE A 111 4.67 7.39 -8.99
CA ILE A 111 5.91 6.60 -8.86
C ILE A 111 7.01 7.33 -9.64
N ARG A 112 8.28 7.31 -9.18
CA ARG A 112 9.48 7.94 -9.79
C ARG A 112 10.77 7.21 -9.32
N ALA A 113 11.95 7.27 -9.95
CA ALA A 113 12.42 8.02 -11.12
C ALA A 113 13.41 7.15 -11.97
N PRO A 114 13.63 7.40 -13.28
CA PRO A 114 13.25 8.60 -14.04
C PRO A 114 11.74 8.68 -14.30
N PHE A 115 11.13 7.64 -14.86
CA PHE A 115 9.68 7.51 -15.02
C PHE A 115 9.29 6.00 -15.00
N PHE A 116 8.27 5.60 -14.22
CA PHE A 116 7.91 4.19 -14.01
C PHE A 116 6.40 3.89 -13.93
N GLN A 117 5.92 2.79 -14.54
CA GLN A 117 4.50 2.38 -14.63
C GLN A 117 4.23 1.03 -13.97
N LEU A 118 3.01 0.83 -13.44
CA LEU A 118 2.52 -0.48 -13.04
C LEU A 118 1.94 -1.24 -14.26
N SER A 119 2.56 -2.38 -14.58
CA SER A 119 2.07 -3.40 -15.51
C SER A 119 1.01 -4.30 -14.84
N GLU A 120 0.13 -4.92 -15.62
CA GLU A 120 -0.76 -5.98 -15.11
C GLU A 120 0.01 -7.28 -14.84
N GLN A 121 0.89 -7.63 -15.77
CA GLN A 121 1.67 -8.85 -15.73
C GLN A 121 3.04 -8.62 -15.09
N VAL A 122 3.49 -9.64 -14.36
CA VAL A 122 4.80 -9.68 -13.69
C VAL A 122 5.93 -10.06 -14.68
N SER A 123 5.63 -10.89 -15.68
CA SER A 123 6.56 -11.28 -16.76
C SER A 123 6.37 -10.42 -18.00
N ASP A 124 7.48 -10.04 -18.64
CA ASP A 124 7.51 -9.26 -19.88
C ASP A 124 7.53 -10.13 -21.15
N ASP A 125 7.72 -11.45 -21.02
CA ASP A 125 7.62 -12.38 -22.14
C ASP A 125 6.15 -12.74 -22.42
N TRP A 126 5.65 -12.23 -23.55
CA TRP A 126 4.36 -12.53 -24.17
C TRP A 126 3.95 -14.01 -24.11
N HIS A 127 4.89 -14.93 -24.36
CA HIS A 127 4.61 -16.36 -24.40
C HIS A 127 4.33 -16.96 -23.02
N THR A 128 4.73 -16.26 -21.95
CA THR A 128 4.59 -16.71 -20.55
C THR A 128 3.51 -15.95 -19.77
N ASN A 129 3.08 -14.78 -20.24
CA ASN A 129 2.22 -13.85 -19.50
C ASN A 129 0.76 -13.81 -19.99
N GLN A 130 0.26 -14.95 -20.50
CA GLN A 130 -1.10 -15.13 -21.02
C GLN A 130 -1.40 -14.30 -22.29
N GLY A 131 -0.37 -13.89 -23.05
CA GLY A 131 -0.55 -13.11 -24.28
C GLY A 131 -0.87 -11.65 -24.02
N THR A 132 -0.14 -11.02 -23.09
CA THR A 132 -0.23 -9.58 -22.81
C THR A 132 1.08 -8.91 -23.24
N HIS A 133 1.05 -7.82 -24.00
CA HIS A 133 2.29 -7.11 -24.28
C HIS A 133 2.84 -6.43 -23.00
N PRO A 134 4.16 -6.46 -22.75
CA PRO A 134 4.75 -5.74 -21.63
C PRO A 134 4.41 -4.24 -21.70
N ALA A 135 4.21 -3.64 -20.52
CA ALA A 135 3.73 -2.27 -20.32
C ALA A 135 2.23 -1.98 -20.56
N PHE A 136 1.35 -2.99 -20.57
CA PHE A 136 -0.11 -2.74 -20.46
C PHE A 136 -0.46 -2.04 -19.11
N PRO A 137 -1.10 -0.85 -19.11
CA PRO A 137 -1.32 -0.05 -17.90
C PRO A 137 -2.38 -0.64 -16.96
N PHE A 138 -1.98 -1.01 -15.74
CA PHE A 138 -2.89 -1.62 -14.77
C PHE A 138 -3.46 -0.61 -13.76
N LEU A 139 -4.47 0.15 -14.19
CA LEU A 139 -5.13 1.21 -13.40
C LEU A 139 -5.66 0.74 -12.03
N THR A 140 -6.15 -0.49 -11.94
CA THR A 140 -6.61 -1.11 -10.68
C THR A 140 -5.44 -1.41 -9.72
N GLY A 141 -4.23 -1.64 -10.23
CA GLY A 141 -3.01 -1.72 -9.42
C GLY A 141 -2.64 -0.38 -8.80
N TYR A 142 -2.74 0.72 -9.55
CA TYR A 142 -2.58 2.07 -9.00
C TYR A 142 -3.64 2.38 -7.94
N GLY A 143 -4.90 2.04 -8.20
CA GLY A 143 -5.99 2.17 -7.24
C GLY A 143 -5.71 1.39 -5.95
N GLY A 144 -5.25 0.14 -6.06
CA GLY A 144 -4.82 -0.69 -4.95
C GLY A 144 -3.68 -0.07 -4.14
N TYR A 145 -2.60 0.34 -4.80
CA TYR A 145 -1.45 0.99 -4.16
C TYR A 145 -1.85 2.23 -3.36
N LEU A 146 -2.68 3.11 -3.94
CA LEU A 146 -3.19 4.30 -3.26
C LEU A 146 -4.16 3.93 -2.12
N GLN A 147 -4.90 2.83 -2.22
CA GLN A 147 -5.71 2.31 -1.10
C GLN A 147 -4.84 1.79 0.06
N VAL A 148 -3.65 1.25 -0.16
CA VAL A 148 -2.73 0.91 0.97
C VAL A 148 -2.37 2.15 1.77
N LEU A 149 -2.04 3.25 1.08
CA LEU A 149 -1.70 4.52 1.73
C LEU A 149 -2.91 5.16 2.42
N THR A 150 -4.08 5.11 1.79
CA THR A 150 -5.28 5.85 2.22
C THR A 150 -6.25 5.06 3.10
N HIS A 151 -6.18 3.73 3.16
CA HIS A 151 -7.04 2.83 3.95
C HIS A 151 -6.25 1.80 4.77
N GLY A 152 -5.01 1.47 4.37
CA GLY A 152 -4.12 0.58 5.13
C GLY A 152 -3.47 1.31 6.31
N PHE A 153 -2.51 2.20 6.05
CA PHE A 153 -1.76 2.90 7.11
C PHE A 153 -2.55 3.95 7.89
N THR A 154 -3.64 4.47 7.33
CA THR A 154 -4.58 5.38 8.04
C THR A 154 -5.66 4.63 8.83
N GLY A 155 -5.92 3.37 8.49
CA GLY A 155 -7.14 2.65 8.86
C GLY A 155 -8.44 3.31 8.39
N PHE A 156 -8.41 4.27 7.45
CA PHE A 156 -9.62 5.00 7.05
C PHE A 156 -10.72 4.05 6.57
N ARG A 157 -11.94 4.24 7.06
CA ARG A 157 -13.14 3.61 6.53
C ARG A 157 -14.23 4.67 6.41
N ALA A 158 -14.91 4.71 5.27
CA ALA A 158 -16.11 5.53 5.11
C ALA A 158 -17.27 4.85 5.87
N GLN A 159 -17.72 5.46 6.96
CA GLN A 159 -18.97 5.09 7.64
C GLN A 159 -20.03 6.17 7.31
N GLU A 160 -21.29 5.93 7.68
CA GLU A 160 -22.36 6.92 7.47
C GLU A 160 -22.41 7.98 8.58
N ASP A 161 -21.94 7.63 9.78
CA ASP A 161 -22.02 8.45 10.99
C ASP A 161 -20.69 9.08 11.40
N ALA A 162 -19.55 8.49 11.03
CA ALA A 162 -18.22 8.94 11.47
C ALA A 162 -17.11 8.81 10.42
N PHE A 163 -16.16 9.74 10.49
CA PHE A 163 -14.88 9.65 9.81
C PHE A 163 -13.97 8.67 10.58
N PHE A 164 -14.09 7.38 10.29
CA PHE A 164 -13.35 6.33 11.01
C PHE A 164 -11.88 6.26 10.59
N MET A 165 -10.98 6.12 11.56
CA MET A 165 -9.53 6.00 11.40
C MET A 165 -8.94 5.01 12.42
N ASP A 166 -7.95 4.23 12.02
CA ASP A 166 -7.07 3.42 12.89
C ASP A 166 -5.65 3.46 12.31
N PRO A 167 -4.93 4.57 12.56
CA PRO A 167 -3.63 4.79 11.93
C PRO A 167 -2.58 3.82 12.46
N MET A 168 -1.57 3.52 11.65
CA MET A 168 -0.41 2.73 12.03
C MET A 168 0.77 3.08 11.11
N MET A 169 2.00 2.87 11.57
CA MET A 169 3.18 3.04 10.70
C MET A 169 4.20 1.91 10.89
N VAL A 170 5.03 1.71 9.87
CA VAL A 170 6.13 0.74 9.82
C VAL A 170 7.48 1.46 9.83
N PRO A 171 8.55 0.88 10.40
CA PRO A 171 9.86 1.53 10.49
C PRO A 171 10.50 1.78 9.11
N GLN A 172 10.09 1.05 8.07
CA GLN A 172 10.58 1.19 6.70
C GLN A 172 10.05 2.43 5.95
N ILE A 173 9.14 3.22 6.55
CA ILE A 173 8.70 4.52 6.02
C ILE A 173 8.91 5.58 7.13
N PRO A 174 10.18 5.92 7.46
CA PRO A 174 10.50 6.65 8.69
C PRO A 174 9.98 8.10 8.72
N GLU A 175 9.87 8.74 7.56
CA GLU A 175 9.24 10.06 7.38
C GLU A 175 7.71 10.03 7.52
N GLY A 176 7.12 8.84 7.39
CA GLY A 176 5.69 8.60 7.37
C GLY A 176 4.98 9.00 6.07
N ILE A 177 3.65 9.14 6.16
CA ILE A 177 2.75 9.47 5.04
C ILE A 177 1.95 10.72 5.39
N LYS A 178 1.73 11.60 4.42
CA LYS A 178 0.77 12.70 4.52
C LYS A 178 -0.24 12.62 3.38
N ILE A 179 -1.52 12.74 3.70
CA ILE A 179 -2.62 12.84 2.74
C ILE A 179 -3.26 14.20 2.97
N LYS A 180 -3.29 15.05 1.95
CA LYS A 180 -3.89 16.38 1.98
C LYS A 180 -5.21 16.37 1.22
N GLY A 181 -6.18 17.14 1.70
CA GLY A 181 -7.42 17.36 0.97
C GLY A 181 -8.38 16.17 0.89
N LEU A 182 -8.29 15.17 1.78
CA LEU A 182 -9.20 14.02 1.82
C LEU A 182 -10.62 14.51 2.14
N LYS A 183 -11.60 14.12 1.32
CA LYS A 183 -12.99 14.62 1.43
C LYS A 183 -13.92 13.60 2.05
N TYR A 184 -14.71 14.02 3.03
CA TYR A 184 -15.75 13.22 3.67
C TYR A 184 -16.90 14.13 4.10
N GLN A 185 -18.14 13.80 3.72
CA GLN A 185 -19.37 14.54 4.04
C GLN A 185 -19.26 16.07 3.89
N GLY A 186 -18.73 16.54 2.76
CA GLY A 186 -18.53 17.98 2.48
C GLY A 186 -17.38 18.65 3.26
N SER A 187 -16.73 17.93 4.17
CA SER A 187 -15.53 18.38 4.89
C SER A 187 -14.25 17.93 4.21
N VAL A 188 -13.15 18.61 4.53
CA VAL A 188 -11.81 18.37 3.97
C VAL A 188 -10.82 18.15 5.11
N PHE A 189 -9.99 17.12 4.99
CA PHE A 189 -9.03 16.70 6.02
C PHE A 189 -7.61 16.60 5.45
N ASP A 190 -6.64 17.10 6.21
CA ASP A 190 -5.23 16.75 6.05
C ASP A 190 -4.86 15.74 7.15
N ILE A 191 -4.19 14.66 6.77
CA ILE A 191 -3.82 13.54 7.64
C ILE A 191 -2.31 13.37 7.54
N LYS A 192 -1.62 13.25 8.68
CA LYS A 192 -0.20 12.93 8.77
C LYS A 192 -0.04 11.72 9.68
N ILE A 193 0.48 10.62 9.15
CA ILE A 193 0.83 9.41 9.91
C ILE A 193 2.35 9.36 10.04
N GLY A 194 2.89 9.44 11.25
CA GLY A 194 4.33 9.36 11.52
C GLY A 194 4.70 8.15 12.37
N LEU A 195 6.00 7.92 12.62
CA LEU A 195 6.46 6.81 13.46
C LEU A 195 6.03 6.89 14.93
N GLU A 196 5.87 8.11 15.46
CA GLU A 196 5.49 8.37 16.86
C GLU A 196 4.04 8.82 17.00
N ASN A 197 3.64 9.81 16.19
CA ASN A 197 2.37 10.53 16.33
C ASN A 197 1.66 10.66 14.98
N SER A 198 0.34 10.53 15.03
CA SER A 198 -0.57 10.68 13.89
C SER A 198 -1.51 11.85 14.15
N THR A 199 -1.67 12.73 13.16
CA THR A 199 -2.47 13.96 13.25
C THR A 199 -3.52 14.01 12.14
N ILE A 200 -4.76 14.31 12.51
CA ILE A 200 -5.91 14.50 11.62
C ILE A 200 -6.38 15.94 11.79
N THR A 201 -6.24 16.76 10.76
CA THR A 201 -6.58 18.19 10.75
C THR A 201 -7.79 18.45 9.85
N ARG A 202 -8.86 19.05 10.39
CA ARG A 202 -10.00 19.47 9.57
C ARG A 202 -9.75 20.84 8.97
N LYS A 203 -9.74 20.95 7.64
CA LYS A 203 -9.41 22.18 6.91
C LYS A 203 -10.62 23.07 6.71
N ARG A 204 -10.39 24.39 6.71
CA ARG A 204 -11.38 25.37 6.21
C ARG A 204 -11.53 25.19 4.70
N GLY A 205 -12.78 25.04 4.25
CA GLY A 205 -13.12 24.75 2.86
C GLY A 205 -12.75 25.87 1.88
N SER A 206 -11.49 25.93 1.49
CA SER A 206 -11.06 26.58 0.25
C SER A 206 -10.70 25.50 -0.76
N GLY A 207 -10.99 25.72 -2.05
CA GLY A 207 -10.70 24.77 -3.12
C GLY A 207 -9.24 24.29 -3.06
N SER A 208 -9.08 23.02 -2.68
CA SER A 208 -7.79 22.37 -2.43
C SER A 208 -7.79 20.97 -3.02
N VAL A 209 -6.64 20.62 -3.59
CA VAL A 209 -6.36 19.38 -4.32
C VAL A 209 -6.20 18.23 -3.32
N PHE A 210 -6.52 17.01 -3.75
CA PHE A 210 -6.14 15.81 -3.01
C PHE A 210 -4.72 15.43 -3.40
N ASP A 211 -3.77 15.61 -2.50
CA ASP A 211 -2.34 15.33 -2.72
C ASP A 211 -1.86 14.30 -1.69
N ILE A 212 -1.07 13.30 -2.10
CA ILE A 212 -0.43 12.33 -1.19
C ILE A 212 1.09 12.55 -1.26
N GLU A 213 1.70 12.83 -0.11
CA GLU A 213 3.15 12.87 0.07
C GLU A 213 3.57 11.61 0.84
N ILE A 214 4.33 10.74 0.17
CA ILE A 214 5.08 9.67 0.83
C ILE A 214 6.49 10.22 1.08
N GLY A 215 7.00 10.08 2.30
CA GLY A 215 8.40 10.38 2.53
C GLY A 215 9.28 9.27 1.96
N LEU A 216 9.88 9.58 0.81
CA LEU A 216 11.06 8.96 0.23
C LEU A 216 11.93 10.13 -0.25
N GLU A 217 13.25 9.95 -0.33
CA GLU A 217 14.19 11.06 -0.49
C GLU A 217 13.81 12.07 -1.61
N ASN A 218 13.74 13.35 -1.24
CA ASN A 218 13.73 14.51 -2.15
C ASN A 218 12.73 14.50 -3.33
N SER A 219 11.41 14.39 -3.06
CA SER A 219 10.39 14.69 -4.08
C SER A 219 9.07 15.26 -3.54
N THR A 220 8.88 16.59 -3.65
CA THR A 220 7.59 17.27 -3.47
C THR A 220 6.90 17.50 -4.83
N ILE A 221 5.86 16.72 -5.12
CA ILE A 221 5.01 16.96 -6.30
C ILE A 221 3.96 18.01 -5.94
N THR A 222 4.02 19.18 -6.57
CA THR A 222 3.03 20.26 -6.40
C THR A 222 2.22 20.46 -7.68
N ARG A 223 0.91 20.18 -7.63
CA ARG A 223 0.00 20.41 -8.75
C ARG A 223 -0.55 21.84 -8.70
N LYS A 224 -0.45 22.59 -9.80
CA LYS A 224 -0.98 23.96 -9.89
C LYS A 224 -2.51 23.97 -9.73
N ARG A 225 -2.99 24.92 -8.91
CA ARG A 225 -4.42 25.15 -8.58
C ARG A 225 -5.27 25.35 -9.85
N GLY A 226 -6.34 24.56 -9.98
CA GLY A 226 -7.51 24.92 -10.76
C GLY A 226 -8.54 25.64 -9.86
N SER A 227 -9.16 26.71 -10.35
CA SER A 227 -10.17 27.49 -9.62
C SER A 227 -11.53 26.78 -9.58
N GLY A 228 -11.64 25.71 -8.80
CA GLY A 228 -12.91 25.05 -8.50
C GLY A 228 -13.73 25.85 -7.48
N ALA A 229 -15.04 25.98 -7.72
CA ALA A 229 -15.96 26.70 -6.85
C ALA A 229 -15.95 26.17 -5.41
N SER A 230 -16.04 27.08 -4.44
CA SER A 230 -16.14 26.74 -3.02
C SER A 230 -17.51 26.16 -2.69
N VAL A 231 -17.61 24.83 -2.60
CA VAL A 231 -18.74 24.17 -1.95
C VAL A 231 -18.68 24.49 -0.45
N PRO A 232 -19.73 25.06 0.17
CA PRO A 232 -19.76 25.27 1.61
C PRO A 232 -19.71 23.93 2.34
N GLY A 233 -18.63 23.69 3.08
CA GLY A 233 -18.55 22.54 3.99
C GLY A 233 -19.49 22.72 5.17
N THR A 234 -20.00 21.61 5.71
CA THR A 234 -20.83 21.57 6.93
C THR A 234 -20.16 22.32 8.08
N LEU A 235 -20.81 23.35 8.64
CA LEU A 235 -20.23 24.12 9.74
C LEU A 235 -20.16 23.35 11.06
N SER A 236 -21.06 22.38 11.26
CA SER A 236 -21.06 21.47 12.41
C SER A 236 -19.73 20.71 12.53
N PRO A 237 -19.27 20.35 13.75
CA PRO A 237 -18.19 19.39 13.95
C PRO A 237 -18.48 18.06 13.22
N ILE A 238 -17.45 17.43 12.67
CA ILE A 238 -17.54 16.05 12.16
C ILE A 238 -16.97 15.12 13.21
N ILE A 239 -17.64 13.99 13.46
CA ILE A 239 -17.11 12.95 14.33
C ILE A 239 -15.95 12.25 13.62
N VAL A 240 -14.75 12.33 14.21
CA VAL A 240 -13.61 11.47 13.88
C VAL A 240 -13.64 10.31 14.86
N ARG A 241 -13.88 9.09 14.37
CA ARG A 241 -13.94 7.89 15.21
C ARG A 241 -12.60 7.17 15.16
N ILE A 242 -12.00 6.93 16.33
CA ILE A 242 -10.73 6.23 16.45
C ILE A 242 -11.00 4.78 16.86
N GLY A 243 -10.61 3.84 16.00
CA GLY A 243 -10.69 2.39 16.25
C GLY A 243 -9.43 1.81 16.87
N GLY A 244 -9.21 0.51 16.68
CA GLY A 244 -7.95 -0.17 16.98
C GLY A 244 -7.67 -0.48 18.45
N LYS A 245 -6.65 -1.33 18.69
CA LYS A 245 -6.24 -1.79 20.03
C LYS A 245 -5.25 -0.85 20.74
N ALA A 246 -4.52 -0.03 19.99
CA ALA A 246 -3.45 0.82 20.52
C ALA A 246 -3.95 2.18 21.04
N TYR A 247 -5.23 2.49 20.90
CA TYR A 247 -5.80 3.80 21.17
C TYR A 247 -6.89 3.74 22.22
N LYS A 248 -7.12 4.87 22.89
CA LYS A 248 -8.39 5.09 23.57
C LYS A 248 -9.45 5.27 22.49
N GLN A 249 -10.18 4.19 22.20
CA GLN A 249 -11.28 4.21 21.25
C GLN A 249 -12.30 5.27 21.64
N GLY A 250 -12.87 5.96 20.65
CA GLY A 250 -13.86 6.99 20.89
C GLY A 250 -14.16 7.89 19.71
N ASP A 251 -15.20 8.69 19.90
CA ASP A 251 -15.73 9.65 18.93
C ASP A 251 -15.28 11.06 19.31
N TYR A 252 -14.50 11.69 18.42
CA TYR A 252 -13.89 12.99 18.62
C TYR A 252 -14.55 14.02 17.68
N PRO A 253 -15.43 14.91 18.18
CA PRO A 253 -15.99 15.98 17.36
C PRO A 253 -14.88 16.96 16.98
N LEU A 254 -14.66 17.15 15.67
CA LEU A 254 -13.60 18.01 15.13
C LEU A 254 -14.21 19.19 14.35
N ALA A 255 -14.02 20.40 14.85
CA ALA A 255 -14.46 21.64 14.21
C ALA A 255 -13.46 22.10 13.13
N ILE A 256 -13.85 23.12 12.35
CA ILE A 256 -13.04 23.61 11.23
C ILE A 256 -11.79 24.34 11.76
N GLY A 257 -10.62 23.84 11.39
CA GLY A 257 -9.31 24.35 11.82
C GLY A 257 -8.68 23.58 12.97
N GLU A 258 -9.44 22.69 13.62
CA GLU A 258 -8.93 21.85 14.70
C GLU A 258 -8.12 20.66 14.19
N SER A 259 -7.28 20.11 15.06
CA SER A 259 -6.48 18.92 14.80
C SER A 259 -6.55 17.95 15.98
N LEU A 260 -6.86 16.69 15.68
CA LEU A 260 -6.72 15.58 16.61
C LEU A 260 -5.32 14.98 16.43
N THR A 261 -4.53 14.88 17.50
CA THR A 261 -3.23 14.18 17.48
C THR A 261 -3.26 13.03 18.48
N LEU A 262 -2.74 11.90 18.04
CA LEU A 262 -2.72 10.62 18.74
C LEU A 262 -1.31 10.03 18.65
N PRO A 263 -0.89 9.14 19.56
CA PRO A 263 0.24 8.25 19.29
C PRO A 263 -0.04 7.43 18.02
N THR A 264 0.96 6.75 17.47
CA THR A 264 0.79 5.86 16.31
C THR A 264 1.03 4.41 16.70
N ARG A 265 0.16 3.51 16.22
CA ARG A 265 0.28 2.06 16.39
C ARG A 265 1.52 1.57 15.65
N ARG A 266 2.39 0.92 16.40
CA ARG A 266 3.69 0.40 15.96
C ARG A 266 3.80 -1.09 16.28
N PRO A 267 3.23 -1.97 15.44
CA PRO A 267 3.27 -3.42 15.66
C PRO A 267 4.70 -3.95 15.78
N ASP A 268 5.64 -3.34 15.07
CA ASP A 268 7.09 -3.66 15.13
C ASP A 268 7.73 -3.40 16.51
N LEU A 269 7.09 -2.62 17.38
CA LEU A 269 7.53 -2.38 18.76
C LEU A 269 6.79 -3.26 19.79
N ASN A 270 5.78 -4.03 19.38
CA ASN A 270 4.96 -4.88 20.26
C ASN A 270 5.59 -6.27 20.47
N GLY A 271 6.91 -6.31 20.66
CA GLY A 271 7.69 -7.55 20.74
C GLY A 271 7.98 -8.19 19.37
N THR A 272 8.43 -9.44 19.41
CA THR A 272 8.88 -10.19 18.23
C THR A 272 8.27 -11.59 18.24
N VAL A 273 7.88 -12.10 17.07
CA VAL A 273 7.17 -13.39 16.96
C VAL A 273 8.03 -14.55 17.47
N ILE A 274 9.34 -14.45 17.23
CA ILE A 274 10.35 -15.24 17.93
C ILE A 274 10.98 -14.31 18.96
N ALA A 275 10.82 -14.63 20.25
CA ALA A 275 11.29 -13.78 21.35
C ALA A 275 12.80 -13.52 21.26
N GLY A 276 13.20 -12.24 21.23
CA GLY A 276 14.61 -11.84 21.14
C GLY A 276 15.16 -11.72 19.71
N ASN A 277 14.35 -11.91 18.67
CA ASN A 277 14.77 -11.73 17.28
C ASN A 277 15.17 -10.26 16.98
N LEU A 278 16.47 -9.98 17.02
CA LEU A 278 17.03 -8.64 16.78
C LEU A 278 16.88 -8.16 15.32
N ALA A 279 16.70 -9.09 14.38
CA ALA A 279 16.59 -8.84 12.95
C ALA A 279 15.17 -8.42 12.51
N GLN A 280 14.14 -8.69 13.31
CA GLN A 280 12.75 -8.40 12.93
C GLN A 280 12.57 -6.91 12.61
N CYS A 281 11.98 -6.61 11.44
CA CYS A 281 11.73 -5.28 10.91
C CYS A 281 12.96 -4.37 10.76
N ARG A 282 14.15 -4.95 10.66
CA ARG A 282 15.39 -4.23 10.32
C ARG A 282 15.51 -3.96 8.82
N PRO A 283 16.28 -2.93 8.42
CA PRO A 283 16.68 -2.75 7.03
C PRO A 283 17.39 -4.00 6.52
N ILE A 284 17.02 -4.44 5.32
CA ILE A 284 17.57 -5.63 4.69
C ILE A 284 17.79 -5.39 3.19
N SER A 285 18.87 -5.95 2.66
CA SER A 285 19.24 -5.88 1.25
C SER A 285 19.78 -7.22 0.73
N SER A 286 19.77 -7.39 -0.58
CA SER A 286 20.40 -8.49 -1.30
C SER A 286 20.95 -7.94 -2.61
N GLU A 287 22.17 -8.36 -2.98
CA GLU A 287 22.73 -8.07 -4.32
C GLU A 287 22.24 -9.08 -5.36
N ASP A 288 21.80 -10.25 -4.90
CA ASP A 288 21.25 -11.32 -5.73
C ASP A 288 19.84 -11.00 -6.21
N LYS A 289 19.51 -11.42 -7.43
CA LYS A 289 18.13 -11.30 -7.94
C LYS A 289 17.22 -12.30 -7.23
N TRP A 290 15.99 -11.88 -6.94
CA TRP A 290 14.93 -12.69 -6.34
C TRP A 290 13.79 -13.00 -7.32
N VAL A 291 13.00 -14.02 -7.01
CA VAL A 291 11.74 -14.31 -7.70
C VAL A 291 10.79 -13.12 -7.51
N PRO A 292 10.12 -12.63 -8.57
CA PRO A 292 9.18 -11.52 -8.46
C PRO A 292 8.14 -11.71 -7.34
N GLY A 293 8.03 -10.71 -6.46
CA GLY A 293 7.15 -10.73 -5.29
C GLY A 293 7.73 -11.40 -4.04
N SER A 294 8.76 -12.24 -4.16
CA SER A 294 9.45 -12.89 -3.04
C SER A 294 10.64 -12.05 -2.54
N ILE A 295 10.34 -10.84 -2.10
CA ILE A 295 11.29 -9.76 -1.80
C ILE A 295 12.09 -9.96 -0.49
N PRO A 296 13.32 -9.40 -0.36
CA PRO A 296 14.16 -9.55 0.84
C PRO A 296 13.46 -9.23 2.16
N GLN A 297 12.61 -8.20 2.19
CA GLN A 297 11.89 -7.78 3.40
C GLN A 297 11.09 -8.90 4.07
N ALA A 298 10.58 -9.85 3.29
CA ALA A 298 9.83 -11.01 3.77
C ALA A 298 10.64 -11.94 4.69
N ALA A 299 11.97 -11.93 4.62
CA ALA A 299 12.82 -12.75 5.48
C ALA A 299 12.86 -12.26 6.94
N VAL A 300 12.44 -11.02 7.21
CA VAL A 300 12.54 -10.38 8.54
C VAL A 300 11.29 -9.59 8.95
N ASP A 301 10.17 -9.69 8.23
CA ASP A 301 8.99 -8.87 8.52
C ASP A 301 8.16 -9.34 9.73
N GLY A 302 8.48 -10.50 10.30
CA GLY A 302 7.77 -11.08 11.43
C GLY A 302 6.51 -11.87 11.05
N SER A 303 6.32 -12.24 9.78
CA SER A 303 5.19 -13.07 9.34
C SER A 303 5.63 -14.46 8.87
N ASN A 304 4.72 -15.43 9.00
CA ASN A 304 4.83 -16.76 8.39
C ASN A 304 4.13 -16.85 7.03
N ALA A 305 3.50 -15.75 6.59
CA ALA A 305 2.64 -15.67 5.41
C ALA A 305 3.40 -15.16 4.16
N THR A 306 4.58 -14.60 4.35
CA THR A 306 5.47 -13.98 3.35
C THR A 306 6.77 -14.79 3.27
N THR A 307 7.41 -14.80 2.09
CA THR A 307 8.69 -15.50 1.88
C THR A 307 9.62 -14.70 0.96
N TRP A 308 10.92 -14.76 1.23
CA TRP A 308 11.96 -14.39 0.28
C TRP A 308 12.40 -15.61 -0.52
N GLN A 309 12.75 -15.43 -1.79
CA GLN A 309 13.26 -16.52 -2.64
C GLN A 309 14.25 -15.97 -3.68
N PRO A 310 15.51 -16.42 -3.73
CA PRO A 310 16.43 -16.06 -4.80
C PRO A 310 15.94 -16.60 -6.14
N LEU A 311 16.24 -15.90 -7.23
CA LEU A 311 15.82 -16.23 -8.60
C LEU A 311 16.46 -17.53 -9.11
N THR A 312 17.58 -17.94 -8.51
CA THR A 312 18.39 -19.08 -8.92
C THR A 312 18.66 -20.01 -7.74
N PRO A 313 18.94 -21.31 -7.96
CA PRO A 313 19.31 -22.25 -6.90
C PRO A 313 20.79 -22.13 -6.48
N GLN A 314 21.52 -21.10 -6.95
CA GLN A 314 22.87 -20.79 -6.46
C GLN A 314 22.79 -20.19 -5.04
N LEU A 315 23.94 -20.17 -4.34
CA LEU A 315 24.07 -19.50 -3.05
C LEU A 315 23.77 -18.00 -3.23
N ALA A 316 22.86 -17.48 -2.40
CA ALA A 316 22.44 -16.08 -2.40
C ALA A 316 22.48 -15.50 -0.97
N PHE A 317 22.69 -14.20 -0.85
CA PHE A 317 22.99 -13.54 0.41
C PHE A 317 21.96 -12.47 0.78
N LEU A 318 21.65 -12.38 2.07
CA LEU A 318 20.88 -11.31 2.68
C LEU A 318 21.76 -10.56 3.69
N THR A 319 21.82 -9.25 3.58
CA THR A 319 22.50 -8.37 4.54
C THR A 319 21.44 -7.63 5.36
N ILE A 320 21.47 -7.81 6.68
CA ILE A 320 20.53 -7.19 7.62
C ILE A 320 21.29 -6.19 8.50
N ASP A 321 20.85 -4.93 8.51
CA ASP A 321 21.46 -3.91 9.37
C ASP A 321 20.79 -3.87 10.75
N LEU A 322 21.51 -4.35 11.76
CA LEU A 322 21.06 -4.33 13.16
C LEU A 322 21.27 -2.94 13.82
N GLY A 323 21.88 -1.98 13.12
CA GLY A 323 22.08 -0.59 13.50
C GLY A 323 23.17 -0.34 14.55
N LYS A 324 23.42 -1.31 15.44
CA LYS A 324 24.52 -1.26 16.42
C LYS A 324 25.13 -2.66 16.63
N PRO A 325 26.42 -2.76 17.02
CA PRO A 325 27.01 -4.03 17.40
C PRO A 325 26.24 -4.69 18.55
N CYS A 326 25.92 -5.97 18.38
CA CYS A 326 25.22 -6.79 19.36
C CYS A 326 25.75 -8.22 19.34
N SER A 327 25.81 -8.85 20.52
CA SER A 327 26.13 -10.28 20.63
C SER A 327 24.97 -11.11 20.09
N MET A 328 25.24 -11.97 19.12
CA MET A 328 24.28 -12.99 18.67
C MET A 328 24.65 -14.33 19.29
N SER A 329 23.67 -15.09 19.81
CA SER A 329 23.87 -16.50 20.06
C SER A 329 23.82 -17.27 18.75
N THR A 330 24.53 -18.40 18.68
CA THR A 330 24.52 -19.31 17.53
C THR A 330 23.31 -20.25 17.52
N ASP A 331 22.34 -20.04 18.41
CA ASP A 331 21.18 -20.89 18.61
C ASP A 331 20.10 -20.56 17.55
N ILE A 332 20.39 -20.96 16.31
CA ILE A 332 19.48 -20.87 15.17
C ILE A 332 18.87 -22.26 14.90
N ILE A 333 17.63 -22.47 15.35
CA ILE A 333 16.67 -23.45 14.78
C ILE A 333 15.27 -22.83 14.85
#